data_AF-A0A090X756-F1
#
_entry.id   AF-A0A090X756-F1
#
_cell.length_a   1.000
_cell.length_b   1.000
_cell.length_c   1.000
_cell.angle_alpha   90.00
_cell.angle_beta   90.00
_cell.angle_gamma   90.00
#
_symmetry.space_group_name_H-M   'P 1'
#
loop_
_entity.id
_entity.type
_entity.pdbx_description
1 polymer ?
#
loop_
_entity_poly.entity_id
_entity_poly.type
_entity_poly.pdbx_seq_one_letter_code
_entity_poly.pdbx_strand_id
1 'polypeptide(L)' 'MGATFSHPKNRWAITAEVTNMLNEKVFDNFSVQRPGRAFYITIRTFIN' A
#
# COMPACT_ATOMS: atom_id res chain seq x y z
N MET A 1 -5.27 1.77 -4.86
CA MET A 1 -6.41 1.43 -3.98
C MET A 1 -5.88 0.63 -2.81
N GLY A 2 -6.53 0.66 -1.65
CA GLY A 2 -6.08 -0.11 -0.48
C GLY A 2 -7.24 -0.55 0.40
N ALA A 3 -7.02 -1.61 1.17
CA ALA A 3 -7.95 -2.15 2.15
C ALA A 3 -7.23 -2.25 3.50
N THR A 4 -7.93 -1.84 4.57
CA THR A 4 -7.41 -1.87 5.93
C THR A 4 -8.32 -2.69 6.82
N PHE A 5 -7.75 -3.68 7.48
CA PHE A 5 -8.41 -4.50 8.49
C PHE A 5 -7.78 -4.21 9.85
N SER A 6 -8.56 -3.66 10.77
CA SER A 6 -8.11 -3.36 12.13
C SER A 6 -8.97 -4.12 13.15
N HIS A 7 -8.32 -4.65 14.18
CA HIS A 7 -9.02 -5.26 15.30
C HIS A 7 -9.71 -4.16 16.13
N PRO A 8 -10.98 -4.31 16.57
CA PRO A 8 -11.71 -3.27 17.32
C PRO A 8 -11.02 -2.78 18.60
N LYS A 9 -10.18 -3.64 19.19
CA LYS A 9 -9.35 -3.33 20.37
C LYS A 9 -7.91 -2.91 20.02
N ASN A 10 -7.65 -2.48 18.79
CA ASN A 10 -6.33 -2.09 18.26
C ASN A 10 -5.18 -3.04 18.61
N ARG A 11 -5.43 -4.35 18.72
CA ARG A 11 -4.35 -5.32 19.04
C ARG A 11 -3.48 -5.62 17.84
N TRP A 12 -4.07 -5.53 16.66
CA TRP A 12 -3.39 -5.72 15.40
C TRP A 12 -4.15 -4.99 14.30
N ALA A 13 -3.41 -4.57 13.26
CA ALA A 13 -3.94 -3.98 12.06
C ALA A 13 -3.13 -4.46 10.86
N ILE A 14 -3.83 -4.80 9.78
CA ILE A 14 -3.26 -5.23 8.52
C ILE A 14 -3.77 -4.27 7.46
N THR A 15 -2.84 -3.62 6.76
CA THR A 15 -3.15 -2.69 5.69
C THR A 15 -2.50 -3.18 4.42
N ALA A 16 -3.30 -3.38 3.38
CA ALA A 16 -2.84 -3.75 2.05
C ALA A 16 -3.12 -2.60 1.10
N GLU A 17 -2.07 -2.06 0.48
CA GLU A 17 -2.17 -0.95 -0.46
C GLU A 17 -1.55 -1.37 -1.78
N VAL A 18 -2.23 -1.02 -2.86
CA VAL A 18 -1.77 -1.26 -4.22
C VAL A 18 -1.69 0.07 -4.93
N THR A 19 -0.47 0.45 -5.28
CA THR A 19 -0.24 1.55 -6.19
C THR A 19 -0.23 1.03 -7.62
N ASN A 20 -0.93 1.75 -8.50
CA ASN A 20 -0.97 1.47 -9.93
C ASN A 20 -1.65 0.12 -10.31
N MET A 21 -2.86 -0.14 -9.77
CA MET A 21 -3.66 -1.35 -10.07
C MET A 21 -4.01 -1.51 -11.55
N LEU A 22 -4.29 -0.40 -12.24
CA LEU A 22 -4.65 -0.37 -13.67
C LEU A 22 -3.42 -0.40 -14.60
N ASN A 23 -2.21 -0.51 -14.03
CA ASN A 23 -0.95 -0.49 -14.80
C ASN A 23 -0.88 0.71 -15.74
N GLU A 24 -1.39 1.85 -15.29
CA GLU A 24 -1.30 3.10 -16.01
C GLU A 24 0.19 3.45 -16.04
N LYS A 25 0.82 3.33 -17.21
CA LYS A 25 2.16 3.85 -17.42
C LYS A 25 2.06 5.37 -17.38
N VAL A 26 2.07 5.93 -16.19
CA VAL A 26 2.22 7.37 -15.99
C VAL A 26 3.68 7.68 -16.35
N PHE A 27 3.92 7.87 -17.65
CA PHE A 27 5.14 8.46 -18.16
C PHE A 27 5.15 9.90 -17.68
N ASP A 28 5.96 10.17 -16.67
CA ASP A 28 6.26 11.54 -16.30
C ASP A 28 7.31 12.04 -17.29
N ASN A 29 7.03 13.19 -17.91
CA ASN A 29 7.85 13.79 -18.97
C ASN A 29 9.17 14.40 -18.45
N PHE A 30 9.81 13.75 -17.47
CA PHE A 30 10.93 14.26 -16.67
C PHE A 30 12.08 13.26 -16.48
N SER A 31 12.15 12.17 -17.26
CA SER A 31 13.25 11.18 -17.20
C SER A 31 13.50 10.54 -15.83
N VAL A 32 12.58 10.67 -14.87
CA VAL A 32 12.65 10.03 -13.56
C VAL A 32 11.76 8.79 -13.58
N GLN A 33 12.32 7.62 -13.29
CA GLN A 33 11.54 6.40 -13.10
C GLN A 33 10.63 6.57 -11.88
N ARG A 34 9.36 6.88 -12.12
CA ARG A 34 8.34 6.67 -11.10
C ARG A 34 8.19 5.16 -10.87
N PRO A 35 8.11 4.70 -9.60
CA PRO A 35 7.91 3.29 -9.31
C PRO A 35 6.64 2.81 -10.02
N GLY A 36 6.76 1.68 -10.73
CA GLY A 36 5.66 1.04 -11.44
C GLY A 36 4.61 0.47 -10.48
N ARG A 37 3.94 -0.61 -10.88
CA ARG A 37 3.00 -1.30 -9.98
C ARG A 37 3.74 -1.83 -8.75
N ALA A 38 3.34 -1.34 -7.57
CA ALA A 38 3.89 -1.79 -6.30
C ALA A 38 2.75 -2.21 -5.35
N PHE A 39 3.03 -3.25 -4.58
CA PHE A 39 2.14 -3.80 -3.56
C PHE A 39 2.80 -3.59 -2.21
N TYR A 40 2.08 -2.95 -1.30
CA TYR A 40 2.53 -2.68 0.06
C TYR A 40 1.63 -3.43 1.02
N ILE A 41 2.23 -4.21 1.92
CA ILE A 41 1.52 -4.86 3.01
C ILE A 41 2.18 -4.38 4.30
N THR A 42 1.39 -3.74 5.15
CA THR A 42 1.82 -3.26 6.46
C THR A 42 1.09 -4.03 7.54
N ILE A 43 1.85 -4.68 8.43
CA ILE A 43 1.33 -5.40 9.59
C ILE A 43 1.77 -4.66 10.84
N ARG A 44 0.81 -4.22 11.66
CA ARG A 44 1.05 -3.62 12.97
C ARG A 44 0.48 -4.54 14.03
N THR A 45 1.29 -4.88 15.02
CA THR A 45 0.88 -5.65 16.20
C THR A 45 1.26 -4.85 17.44
N PHE A 46 0.42 -4.89 18.46
CA PHE A 46 0.67 -4.24 19.73
C PHE A 46 0.93 -5.35 20.75
N ILE A 47 2.19 -5.45 21.19
CA ILE A 47 2.63 -6.39 22.22
C ILE A 47 2.73 -5.57 23.51
N ASN A 48 2.01 -5.99 24.55
CA ASN A 48 2.03 -5.39 25.90
C ASN A 48 2.79 -6.32 26.84
#